data_AF-A0A8H5GI74-F1
#
_entry.id   AF-A0A8H5GI74-F1
#
_cell.length_a   1.000
_cell.length_b   1.000
_cell.length_c   1.000
_cell.angle_alpha   90.00
_cell.angle_beta   90.00
_cell.angle_gamma   90.00
#
_symmetry.space_group_name_H-M   'P 1'
#
loop_
_entity.id
_entity.type
_entity.pdbx_description
1 polymer ?
#
loop_
_entity_poly.entity_id
_entity_poly.type
_entity_poly.pdbx_seq_one_letter_code
_entity_poly.pdbx_strand_id
1 'polypeptide(L)'
;MKFSSAFILAVASVATTVSAAPHETNGERLARGLPPMAPVRRSGTPAYAAKRTSPSGTPSQCNTGSTLCCDRTSTAGLESILLGLLGILGLDPNTSVGVTCSPLSVIGVGGNSWNVVLTQRSPFNVFSTQQPVCCENNNFNGVIAIGCSPINL
;
A
#
# COMPACT_ATOMS: atom_id res chain seq x y z
N MET A 1 39.38 -52.30 40.87
CA MET A 1 37.99 -52.64 40.51
C MET A 1 37.13 -51.50 41.06
N LYS A 2 36.51 -50.67 40.21
CA LYS A 2 35.09 -50.77 39.77
C LYS A 2 34.14 -50.79 40.98
N PHE A 3 33.03 -50.04 41.09
CA PHE A 3 32.39 -48.93 40.38
C PHE A 3 31.17 -48.58 41.24
N SER A 4 30.65 -47.36 41.05
CA SER A 4 29.22 -47.02 41.09
C SER A 4 28.54 -46.55 42.38
N SER A 5 27.62 -45.61 42.09
CA SER A 5 26.52 -45.08 42.89
C SER A 5 26.94 -43.98 43.85
N ALA A 6 27.20 -42.76 43.38
CA ALA A 6 26.18 -41.82 42.88
C ALA A 6 24.91 -41.88 43.73
N PHE A 7 24.63 -40.83 44.51
CA PHE A 7 23.27 -40.30 44.68
C PHE A 7 23.31 -38.95 45.40
N ILE A 8 22.89 -37.93 44.65
CA ILE A 8 22.20 -36.70 45.08
C ILE A 8 23.07 -35.60 45.70
N LEU A 9 23.73 -34.86 44.79
CA LEU A 9 23.85 -33.42 44.90
C LEU A 9 22.43 -32.83 45.03
N ALA A 10 22.06 -32.42 46.25
CA ALA A 10 20.88 -31.61 46.49
C ALA A 10 21.14 -30.20 45.93
N VAL A 11 20.99 -30.05 44.61
CA VAL A 11 20.89 -28.74 43.96
C VAL A 11 19.54 -28.17 44.38
N ALA A 12 19.54 -27.33 45.42
CA ALA A 12 18.41 -26.50 45.78
C ALA A 12 18.20 -25.49 44.64
N SER A 13 17.41 -25.87 43.64
CA SER A 13 16.86 -24.94 42.65
C SER A 13 15.90 -24.01 43.36
N VAL A 14 16.39 -22.81 43.71
CA VAL A 14 15.52 -21.69 44.10
C VAL A 14 14.67 -21.35 42.87
N ALA A 15 13.47 -21.90 42.81
CA ALA A 15 12.47 -21.51 41.84
C ALA A 15 12.02 -20.09 42.21
N THR A 16 12.61 -19.09 41.56
CA THR A 16 12.08 -17.73 41.55
C THR A 16 10.75 -17.78 40.79
N THR A 17 9.65 -18.02 41.50
CA THR A 17 8.32 -17.84 40.92
C THR A 17 8.14 -16.35 40.69
N VAL A 18 8.30 -15.93 39.44
CA VAL A 18 7.86 -14.60 39.00
C VAL A 18 6.34 -14.62 39.13
N SER A 19 5.81 -14.11 40.23
CA SER A 19 4.39 -13.77 40.32
C SER A 19 4.17 -12.66 39.30
N ALA A 20 3.65 -13.02 38.12
CA ALA A 20 3.00 -12.07 37.25
C ALA A 20 1.73 -11.64 37.99
N ALA A 21 1.83 -10.57 38.79
CA ALA A 21 0.66 -9.97 39.40
C ALA A 21 -0.34 -9.65 38.27
N PRO A 22 -1.58 -10.18 38.31
CA PRO A 22 -2.57 -9.88 37.28
C PRO A 22 -2.81 -8.37 37.28
N HIS A 23 -2.37 -7.68 36.23
CA HIS A 23 -2.65 -6.27 36.09
C HIS A 23 -4.12 -6.15 35.73
N GLU A 24 -4.90 -5.57 36.63
CA GLU A 24 -6.31 -5.28 36.38
C GLU A 24 -6.43 -4.47 35.09
N THR A 25 -7.21 -4.95 34.13
CA THR A 25 -7.46 -4.24 32.87
C THR A 25 -8.63 -3.27 33.05
N ASN A 26 -8.75 -2.32 32.12
CA ASN A 26 -9.91 -1.44 32.09
C ASN A 26 -11.22 -2.23 31.84
N GLY A 27 -11.15 -3.42 31.25
CA GLY A 27 -12.30 -4.30 31.03
C GLY A 27 -12.90 -4.83 32.34
N GLU A 28 -12.07 -5.38 33.24
CA GLU A 28 -12.55 -5.87 34.54
C GLU A 28 -13.10 -4.74 35.42
N ARG A 29 -12.56 -3.53 35.30
CA ARG A 29 -13.02 -2.36 36.07
C ARG A 29 -14.37 -1.86 35.61
N LEU A 30 -14.59 -1.83 34.30
CA LEU A 30 -15.87 -1.44 33.73
C LEU A 30 -16.95 -2.47 34.05
N ALA A 31 -16.60 -3.77 34.06
CA ALA A 31 -17.50 -4.83 34.49
C ALA A 31 -17.98 -4.67 35.96
N ARG A 32 -17.19 -3.97 36.80
CA ARG A 32 -17.54 -3.62 38.19
C ARG A 32 -18.11 -2.21 38.37
N GLY A 33 -18.38 -1.48 37.28
CA GLY A 33 -18.93 -0.12 37.32
C GLY A 33 -17.95 0.97 37.78
N LEU A 34 -16.64 0.68 37.79
CA LEU A 34 -15.60 1.63 38.16
C LEU A 34 -15.11 2.41 36.92
N PRO A 35 -14.78 3.72 37.04
CA PRO A 35 -14.32 4.54 35.92
C PRO A 35 -12.93 4.11 35.46
N PRO A 36 -12.55 4.06 34.16
CA PRO A 36 -11.27 3.51 33.65
C PRO A 36 -10.01 4.09 34.31
N MET A 37 -8.93 3.31 34.41
CA MET A 37 -7.64 3.80 34.90
C MET A 37 -7.05 4.76 33.87
N ALA A 38 -6.46 5.86 34.34
CA ALA A 38 -5.81 6.83 33.47
C ALA A 38 -4.59 6.20 32.75
N PRO A 39 -4.25 6.65 31.53
CA PRO A 39 -3.09 6.15 30.81
C PRO A 39 -1.81 6.40 31.59
N VAL A 40 -1.07 5.34 31.92
CA VAL A 40 0.28 5.46 32.48
C VAL A 40 1.19 5.96 31.36
N ARG A 41 1.75 7.16 31.51
CA ARG A 41 2.81 7.67 30.62
C ARG A 41 4.08 6.85 30.86
N ARG A 42 4.24 5.75 30.13
CA ARG A 42 5.52 5.05 30.03
C ARG A 42 6.46 5.93 29.20
N SER A 43 7.14 6.86 29.85
CA SER A 43 8.28 7.58 29.26
C SER A 43 9.37 6.54 28.99
N GLY A 44 9.41 5.95 27.79
CA GLY A 44 10.42 4.92 27.54
C GLY A 44 10.38 4.10 26.27
N THR A 45 9.46 4.33 25.31
CA THR A 45 9.67 3.79 23.96
C THR A 45 10.19 4.91 23.06
N PRO A 46 11.49 4.95 22.72
CA PRO A 46 12.00 5.93 21.79
C PRO A 46 11.47 5.56 20.40
N ALA A 47 10.30 6.08 20.05
CA ALA A 47 9.77 6.00 18.69
C ALA A 47 10.74 6.62 17.66
N TYR A 48 11.65 7.49 18.12
CA TYR A 48 12.76 8.04 17.34
C TYR A 48 13.81 6.99 16.93
N ALA A 49 14.00 5.93 17.72
CA ALA A 49 14.92 4.84 17.40
C ALA A 49 14.29 3.74 16.53
N ALA A 50 12.98 3.82 16.25
CA ALA A 50 12.36 2.93 15.28
C ALA A 50 12.91 3.23 13.88
N LYS A 51 13.50 2.22 13.24
CA LYS A 51 13.97 2.30 11.85
C LYS A 51 12.78 2.68 10.97
N ARG A 52 12.71 3.96 10.55
CA ARG A 52 11.75 4.41 9.54
C ARG A 52 12.12 3.71 8.25
N THR A 53 11.32 2.73 7.84
CA THR A 53 11.38 2.20 6.48
C THR A 53 10.99 3.35 5.56
N SER A 54 11.97 3.97 4.90
CA SER A 54 11.66 4.73 3.70
C SER A 54 10.89 3.79 2.76
N PRO A 55 9.80 4.21 2.13
CA PRO A 55 9.19 3.42 1.08
C PRO A 55 10.31 3.01 0.12
N SER A 56 10.41 1.71 -0.19
CA SER A 56 11.26 1.29 -1.30
C SER A 56 10.74 2.08 -2.50
N GLY A 57 11.59 2.93 -3.09
CA GLY A 57 11.20 3.67 -4.28
C GLY A 57 10.58 2.68 -5.25
N THR A 58 9.31 2.86 -5.58
CA THR A 58 8.64 2.02 -6.57
C THR A 58 9.49 2.08 -7.83
N PRO A 59 9.90 0.94 -8.41
CA PRO A 59 10.68 0.96 -9.63
C PRO A 59 9.89 1.76 -10.67
N SER A 60 10.47 2.84 -11.18
CA SER A 60 9.88 3.61 -12.27
C SER A 60 9.95 2.75 -13.53
N GLN A 61 8.95 1.89 -13.70
CA GLN A 61 8.82 0.98 -14.84
C GLN A 61 8.40 1.69 -16.13
N CYS A 62 8.14 3.01 -16.05
CA CYS A 62 7.73 3.84 -17.16
C CYS A 62 8.79 4.93 -17.37
N ASN A 63 9.67 4.71 -18.35
CA ASN A 63 10.75 5.64 -18.69
C ASN A 63 10.38 6.60 -19.84
N THR A 64 9.41 6.22 -20.66
CA THR A 64 9.00 6.96 -21.87
C THR A 64 7.73 7.79 -21.66
N GLY A 65 7.06 7.68 -20.50
CA GLY A 65 5.75 8.27 -20.30
C GLY A 65 5.36 8.46 -18.84
N SER A 66 4.08 8.75 -18.62
CA SER A 66 3.48 8.84 -17.28
C SER A 66 2.80 7.54 -16.90
N THR A 67 2.94 7.13 -15.64
CA THR A 67 2.18 6.01 -15.08
C THR A 67 0.74 6.44 -14.82
N LEU A 68 -0.19 5.76 -15.47
CA LEU A 68 -1.61 6.09 -15.50
C LEU A 68 -2.43 4.84 -15.17
N CYS A 69 -3.56 5.05 -14.50
CA CYS A 69 -4.60 4.03 -14.35
C CYS A 69 -5.79 4.45 -15.21
N CYS A 70 -6.17 3.59 -16.14
CA CYS A 70 -7.31 3.80 -17.04
C CYS A 70 -8.47 2.88 -16.64
N ASP A 71 -9.70 3.28 -16.97
CA ASP A 71 -10.90 2.43 -16.78
C ASP A 71 -10.92 1.26 -17.77
N ARG A 72 -10.40 1.51 -18.97
CA ARG A 72 -10.15 0.48 -19.98
C ARG A 72 -9.00 0.87 -20.90
N THR A 73 -8.32 -0.14 -21.42
CA THR A 73 -7.41 -0.02 -22.55
C THR A 73 -8.08 -0.59 -23.80
N SER A 74 -7.89 0.07 -24.92
CA SER A 74 -8.44 -0.31 -26.22
C SER A 74 -7.45 0.03 -27.32
N THR A 75 -7.73 -0.31 -28.57
CA THR A 75 -6.91 0.11 -29.71
C THR A 75 -7.47 1.39 -30.33
N ALA A 76 -6.58 2.20 -30.92
CA ALA A 76 -6.96 3.46 -31.54
C ALA A 76 -8.03 3.29 -32.64
N GLY A 77 -8.02 2.15 -33.36
CA GLY A 77 -9.07 1.85 -34.34
C GLY A 77 -10.47 1.73 -33.74
N LEU A 78 -10.58 1.14 -32.54
CA LEU A 78 -11.86 0.97 -31.84
C LEU A 78 -12.39 2.28 -31.24
N GLU A 79 -11.50 3.19 -30.86
CA GLU A 79 -11.84 4.50 -30.28
C GLU A 79 -11.71 5.64 -31.32
N SER A 80 -11.78 5.32 -32.61
CA SER A 80 -11.59 6.25 -33.74
C SER A 80 -12.56 7.44 -33.72
N ILE A 81 -13.80 7.24 -33.26
CA ILE A 81 -14.79 8.30 -33.09
C ILE A 81 -14.33 9.30 -32.02
N LEU A 82 -13.84 8.80 -30.88
CA LEU A 82 -13.37 9.62 -29.78
C LEU A 82 -12.11 10.38 -30.19
N LEU A 83 -11.14 9.70 -30.81
CA LEU A 83 -9.92 10.33 -31.35
C LEU A 83 -10.25 11.42 -32.39
N GLY A 84 -11.21 11.17 -33.28
CA GLY A 84 -11.68 12.15 -34.28
C GLY A 84 -12.32 13.38 -33.64
N LEU A 85 -13.11 13.21 -32.57
CA LEU A 85 -13.70 14.32 -31.83
C LEU A 85 -12.64 15.17 -31.10
N LEU A 86 -11.56 14.53 -30.64
CA LEU A 86 -10.41 15.19 -30.02
C LEU A 86 -9.44 15.79 -31.05
N GLY A 87 -9.68 15.62 -32.35
CA GLY A 87 -8.81 16.13 -33.42
C GLY A 87 -7.48 15.38 -33.56
N ILE A 88 -7.39 14.17 -33.01
CA ILE A 88 -6.18 13.34 -33.07
C ILE A 88 -6.27 12.48 -34.34
N LEU A 89 -5.55 12.87 -35.38
CA LEU A 89 -5.55 12.22 -36.69
C LEU A 89 -4.17 11.58 -36.98
N GLY A 90 -4.16 10.46 -37.69
CA GLY A 90 -2.93 9.80 -38.12
C GLY A 90 -2.29 8.84 -37.10
N LEU A 91 -3.01 8.45 -36.05
CA LEU A 91 -2.59 7.35 -35.18
C LEU A 91 -2.71 6.02 -35.89
N ASP A 92 -1.72 5.13 -35.70
CA ASP A 92 -1.83 3.75 -36.14
C ASP A 92 -3.01 3.08 -35.41
N PRO A 93 -3.95 2.44 -36.13
CA PRO A 93 -5.13 1.81 -35.54
C PRO A 93 -4.80 0.70 -34.52
N ASN A 94 -3.60 0.13 -34.56
CA ASN A 94 -3.11 -0.89 -33.64
C ASN A 94 -2.48 -0.30 -32.36
N THR A 95 -2.35 1.03 -32.28
CA THR A 95 -1.81 1.69 -31.09
C THR A 95 -2.75 1.47 -29.91
N SER A 96 -2.20 1.02 -28.79
CA SER A 96 -2.94 0.89 -27.54
C SER A 96 -3.20 2.28 -26.93
N VAL A 97 -4.46 2.55 -26.62
CA VAL A 97 -4.96 3.79 -26.00
C VAL A 97 -5.69 3.45 -24.71
N GLY A 98 -5.52 4.32 -23.71
CA GLY A 98 -6.28 4.26 -22.48
C GLY A 98 -7.44 5.24 -22.53
N VAL A 99 -8.63 4.81 -22.13
CA VAL A 99 -9.80 5.68 -21.99
C VAL A 99 -10.00 5.99 -20.52
N THR A 100 -10.29 7.25 -20.21
CA THR A 100 -10.52 7.75 -18.85
C THR A 100 -9.39 7.34 -17.90
N CYS A 101 -8.25 8.01 -18.06
CA CYS A 101 -7.01 7.73 -17.33
C CYS A 101 -6.73 8.80 -16.28
N SER A 102 -6.35 8.36 -15.08
CA SER A 102 -5.89 9.22 -14.00
C SER A 102 -4.41 8.98 -13.68
N PRO A 103 -3.64 10.03 -13.38
CA PRO A 103 -2.24 9.89 -13.00
C PRO A 103 -2.10 9.15 -11.67
N LEU A 104 -1.14 8.24 -11.61
CA LEU A 104 -0.82 7.52 -10.38
C LEU A 104 0.13 8.36 -9.52
N SER A 105 -0.39 8.94 -8.44
CA SER A 105 0.46 9.37 -7.31
C SER A 105 0.39 8.31 -6.23
N VAL A 106 1.51 7.62 -6.02
CA VAL A 106 1.66 6.55 -5.01
C VAL A 106 1.62 7.17 -3.60
N ILE A 107 0.43 7.51 -3.13
CA ILE A 107 0.19 7.87 -1.72
C ILE A 107 -0.39 6.63 -1.04
N GLY A 108 0.50 5.77 -0.57
CA GLY A 108 0.31 4.92 0.60
C GLY A 108 -1.00 4.15 0.73
N VAL A 109 -1.51 3.54 -0.33
CA VAL A 109 -2.63 2.59 -0.20
C VAL A 109 -2.15 1.16 -0.33
N GLY A 110 -2.21 0.46 0.80
CA GLY A 110 -2.01 -0.97 0.85
C GLY A 110 -3.22 -1.67 0.24
N GLY A 111 -2.96 -2.50 -0.76
CA GLY A 111 -3.94 -3.37 -1.40
C GLY A 111 -3.89 -3.33 -2.92
N ASN A 112 -4.31 -4.43 -3.53
CA ASN A 112 -4.64 -4.64 -4.95
C ASN A 112 -5.80 -3.75 -5.47
N SER A 113 -6.10 -2.66 -4.76
CA SER A 113 -7.12 -1.66 -5.08
C SER A 113 -6.41 -0.33 -5.24
N TRP A 114 -6.27 0.12 -6.48
CA TRP A 114 -5.59 1.37 -6.79
C TRP A 114 -6.57 2.54 -6.64
N ASN A 115 -6.71 3.07 -5.42
CA ASN A 115 -7.41 4.34 -5.22
C ASN A 115 -6.48 5.50 -5.55
N VAL A 116 -6.75 6.09 -6.71
CA VAL A 116 -6.16 7.33 -7.21
C VAL A 116 -6.61 8.48 -6.29
N VAL A 117 -5.67 9.17 -5.64
CA VAL A 117 -5.93 10.47 -5.00
C VAL A 117 -5.33 11.56 -5.86
N LEU A 118 -6.21 12.44 -6.32
CA LEU A 118 -5.99 13.60 -7.18
C LEU A 118 -4.84 14.48 -6.64
N THR A 119 -3.63 14.34 -7.17
CA THR A 119 -2.57 15.35 -6.99
C THR A 119 -2.70 16.52 -7.96
N GLN A 120 -3.66 16.48 -8.90
CA GLN A 120 -4.16 17.65 -9.58
C GLN A 120 -5.68 17.62 -9.63
N ARG A 121 -6.27 18.80 -9.47
CA ARG A 121 -7.71 19.13 -9.45
C ARG A 121 -8.42 18.76 -10.75
N SER A 122 -8.38 17.49 -11.14
CA SER A 122 -9.19 16.93 -12.19
C SER A 122 -10.51 16.44 -11.57
N PRO A 123 -11.68 16.83 -12.10
CA PRO A 123 -12.98 16.39 -11.59
C PRO A 123 -13.25 14.89 -11.83
N PHE A 124 -12.29 14.17 -12.40
CA PHE A 124 -12.42 12.78 -12.82
C PHE A 124 -11.54 11.88 -11.94
N ASN A 125 -12.09 11.38 -10.84
CA ASN A 125 -11.47 10.32 -10.04
C ASN A 125 -11.82 8.95 -10.64
N VAL A 126 -10.88 8.30 -11.31
CA VAL A 126 -11.07 6.92 -11.77
C VAL A 126 -10.59 5.97 -10.69
N PHE A 127 -11.52 5.23 -10.10
CA PHE A 127 -11.19 4.06 -9.29
C PHE A 127 -11.13 2.85 -10.23
N SER A 128 -9.93 2.37 -10.53
CA SER A 128 -9.73 1.22 -11.41
C SER A 128 -9.05 0.09 -10.65
N THR A 129 -9.65 -1.10 -10.73
CA THR A 129 -9.02 -2.34 -10.25
C THR A 129 -8.14 -2.99 -11.31
N GLN A 130 -7.95 -2.34 -12.47
CA GLN A 130 -7.11 -2.84 -13.56
C GLN A 130 -5.62 -2.57 -13.34
N GLN A 131 -4.82 -3.29 -14.11
CA GLN A 131 -3.38 -3.20 -14.09
C GLN A 131 -2.91 -1.80 -14.56
N PRO A 132 -1.94 -1.17 -13.86
CA PRO A 132 -1.40 0.12 -14.26
C PRO A 132 -0.75 0.06 -15.64
N VAL A 133 -0.82 1.19 -16.35
CA VAL A 133 -0.24 1.33 -17.69
C VAL A 133 0.72 2.51 -17.76
N CYS A 134 1.71 2.41 -18.64
CA CYS A 134 2.62 3.48 -19.02
C CYS A 134 2.14 4.05 -20.35
N CYS A 135 1.75 5.32 -20.39
CA CYS A 135 1.34 5.98 -21.63
C CYS A 135 2.24 7.19 -21.93
N GLU A 136 2.52 7.40 -23.21
CA GLU A 136 3.44 8.44 -23.69
C GLU A 136 2.77 9.82 -23.72
N ASN A 137 1.51 9.90 -24.16
CA ASN A 137 0.84 11.18 -24.37
C ASN A 137 -0.54 11.21 -23.69
N ASN A 138 -0.68 12.05 -22.66
CA ASN A 138 -1.89 12.18 -21.84
C ASN A 138 -2.50 13.60 -21.82
N ASN A 139 -2.18 14.44 -22.81
CA ASN A 139 -2.58 15.86 -22.86
C ASN A 139 -4.08 16.09 -23.22
N PHE A 140 -4.96 15.14 -22.91
CA PHE A 140 -6.37 15.16 -23.30
C PHE A 140 -7.30 15.23 -22.07
N ASN A 141 -6.89 15.99 -21.04
CA ASN A 141 -7.61 16.13 -19.77
C ASN A 141 -7.94 14.79 -19.08
N GLY A 142 -7.12 13.75 -19.31
CA GLY A 142 -7.36 12.41 -18.77
C GLY A 142 -8.51 11.64 -19.45
N VAL A 143 -9.13 12.16 -20.51
CA VAL A 143 -10.17 11.44 -21.27
C VAL A 143 -9.54 10.34 -22.12
N ILE A 144 -8.39 10.63 -22.72
CA ILE A 144 -7.61 9.67 -23.52
C ILE A 144 -6.14 9.77 -23.14
N ALA A 145 -5.45 8.63 -23.18
CA ALA A 145 -4.00 8.54 -23.20
C ALA A 145 -3.56 7.63 -24.36
N ILE A 146 -2.45 7.98 -25.02
CA ILE A 146 -1.93 7.29 -26.21
C ILE A 146 -0.64 6.56 -25.85
N GLY A 147 -0.39 5.42 -26.53
CA GLY A 147 0.86 4.67 -26.39
C GLY A 147 0.90 3.90 -25.08
N CYS A 148 -0.25 3.40 -24.64
CA CYS A 148 -0.39 2.76 -23.34
C CYS A 148 0.12 1.31 -23.38
N SER A 149 1.10 1.00 -22.54
CA SER A 149 1.64 -0.35 -22.35
C SER A 149 1.42 -0.81 -20.91
N PRO A 150 1.00 -2.07 -20.67
CA PRO A 150 0.82 -2.58 -19.32
C PRO A 150 2.16 -2.67 -18.60
N ILE A 151 2.19 -2.25 -17.34
CA ILE A 151 3.36 -2.37 -16.46
C ILE A 151 3.05 -3.27 -15.27
N ASN A 152 4.09 -3.90 -14.72
CA ASN A 152 4.00 -4.64 -13.46
C ASN A 152 4.70 -3.81 -12.37
N LEU A 153 3.99 -3.48 -11.29
CA LEU A 153 4.53 -2.78 -10.12
C LEU A 153 4.88 -3.75 -9.01
#